data_AF-A0A2U3LN66-F1
#
_entry.id   AF-A0A2U3LN66-F1
#
_cell.length_a   1.000
_cell.length_b   1.000
_cell.length_c   1.000
_cell.angle_alpha   90.00
_cell.angle_beta   90.00
_cell.angle_gamma   90.00
#
_symmetry.space_group_name_H-M   'P 1'
#
loop_
_entity.id
_entity.type
_entity.pdbx_description
1 polymer ?
#
loop_
_entity_poly.entity_id
_entity_poly.type
_entity_poly.pdbx_seq_one_letter_code
_entity_poly.pdbx_strand_id
1 'polypeptide(L)'
;MKKIQMIKTAVFEVKKLKVCAYVRIFKDYLSGLGISLIAKGLDGIKTISGKAKWAESTVRDIIKNEKYVGDALLQKTITKDFKKKRNKGEVPMYYVRDTHPAIINREDFEKAQELMVERAKSKGNVEGNREKYLKRYAFTGTIECGHCGKSYKRHLDNCGTVAESVCWVCSTYIIGRKI
;
A
#
# COMPACT_ATOMS: atom_id res chain seq x y z
N MET A 1 -38.70 -20.62 3.01
CA MET A 1 -38.31 -19.73 4.14
C MET A 1 -36.97 -20.10 4.79
N LYS A 2 -36.69 -21.36 5.15
CA LYS A 2 -35.41 -21.77 5.81
C LYS A 2 -34.13 -21.43 5.03
N LYS A 3 -34.13 -21.57 3.69
CA LYS A 3 -32.97 -21.29 2.82
C LYS A 3 -32.56 -19.81 2.79
N ILE A 4 -33.55 -18.90 2.79
CA ILE A 4 -33.32 -17.45 2.83
C ILE A 4 -32.77 -17.03 4.20
N GLN A 5 -33.29 -17.62 5.29
CA GLN A 5 -32.78 -17.37 6.64
C GLN A 5 -31.32 -17.83 6.79
N MET A 6 -30.98 -19.04 6.31
CA MET A 6 -29.60 -19.53 6.31
C MET A 6 -28.64 -18.63 5.52
N ILE A 7 -29.05 -18.13 4.35
CA ILE A 7 -28.22 -17.23 3.54
C ILE A 7 -28.00 -15.90 4.28
N LYS A 8 -29.03 -15.32 4.91
CA LYS A 8 -28.90 -14.09 5.69
C LYS A 8 -27.95 -14.26 6.88
N THR A 9 -28.06 -15.37 7.62
CA THR A 9 -27.17 -15.69 8.73
C THR A 9 -25.72 -15.85 8.26
N ALA A 10 -25.49 -16.57 7.16
CA ALA A 10 -24.16 -16.76 6.61
C ALA A 10 -23.52 -15.44 6.15
N VAL A 11 -24.28 -14.54 5.53
CA VAL A 11 -23.79 -13.20 5.12
C VAL A 11 -23.43 -12.35 6.33
N PHE A 12 -24.18 -12.43 7.42
CA PHE A 12 -23.89 -11.73 8.67
C PHE A 12 -22.60 -12.25 9.34
N GLU A 13 -22.44 -13.57 9.40
CA GLU A 13 -21.25 -14.24 9.96
C GLU A 13 -19.98 -13.86 9.18
N VAL A 14 -20.05 -13.87 7.85
CA VAL A 14 -18.95 -13.48 6.96
C VAL A 14 -18.60 -12.00 7.12
N LYS A 15 -19.58 -11.12 7.36
CA LYS A 15 -19.31 -9.70 7.67
C LYS A 15 -18.62 -9.55 9.03
N LYS A 16 -19.05 -10.30 10.04
CA LYS A 16 -18.48 -10.26 11.40
C LYS A 16 -17.03 -10.76 11.45
N LEU A 17 -16.73 -11.89 10.80
CA LEU A 17 -15.37 -12.42 10.65
C LEU A 17 -14.40 -11.41 10.03
N LYS A 18 -14.88 -10.64 9.04
CA LYS A 18 -14.06 -9.61 8.38
C LYS A 18 -13.79 -8.41 9.30
N VAL A 19 -14.78 -7.98 10.08
CA VAL A 19 -14.61 -6.91 11.06
C VAL A 19 -13.56 -7.30 12.11
N CYS A 20 -13.64 -8.53 12.64
CA CYS A 20 -12.63 -9.05 13.58
C CYS A 20 -11.21 -9.01 13.01
N ALA A 21 -11.05 -9.28 11.71
CA ALA A 21 -9.75 -9.23 11.05
C ALA A 21 -9.16 -7.81 11.05
N TYR A 22 -9.97 -6.78 10.77
CA TYR A 22 -9.50 -5.39 10.81
C TYR A 22 -9.10 -4.98 12.22
N VAL A 23 -9.94 -5.27 13.22
CA VAL A 23 -9.62 -4.98 14.63
C VAL A 23 -8.31 -5.64 15.05
N ARG A 24 -8.10 -6.91 14.66
CA ARG A 24 -6.86 -7.63 14.91
C ARG A 24 -5.65 -6.96 14.24
N ILE A 25 -5.77 -6.55 12.98
CA ILE A 25 -4.69 -5.84 12.26
C ILE A 25 -4.23 -4.60 13.02
N PHE A 26 -5.16 -3.76 13.48
CA PHE A 26 -4.82 -2.55 14.23
C PHE A 26 -4.18 -2.87 15.59
N LYS A 27 -4.74 -3.84 16.32
CA LYS A 27 -4.19 -4.29 17.61
C LYS A 27 -2.77 -4.83 17.48
N ASP A 28 -2.54 -5.71 16.50
CA ASP A 28 -1.24 -6.33 16.23
C ASP A 28 -0.22 -5.27 15.75
N TYR A 29 -0.68 -4.26 15.01
CA TYR A 29 0.20 -3.18 14.57
C TYR A 29 0.63 -2.28 15.74
N LEU A 30 -0.31 -1.88 16.58
CA LEU A 30 -0.09 -1.07 17.78
C LEU A 30 0.76 -1.80 18.83
N SER A 31 0.69 -3.13 18.90
CA SER A 31 1.56 -3.94 19.77
C SER A 31 3.01 -4.02 19.31
N GLY A 32 3.36 -3.43 18.16
CA GLY A 32 4.73 -3.38 17.66
C GLY A 32 5.01 -4.31 16.49
N LEU A 33 4.06 -5.15 16.06
CA LEU A 33 4.33 -6.09 14.97
C LEU A 33 4.51 -5.39 13.62
N GLY A 34 5.41 -5.95 12.81
CA GLY A 34 5.65 -5.50 11.45
C GLY A 34 4.52 -5.93 10.50
N ILE A 35 4.24 -5.11 9.49
CA ILE A 35 3.20 -5.38 8.48
C ILE A 35 3.34 -6.76 7.83
N SER A 36 4.59 -7.19 7.57
CA SER A 36 4.88 -8.52 7.00
C SER A 36 4.46 -9.67 7.94
N LEU A 37 4.73 -9.53 9.23
CA LEU A 37 4.33 -10.53 10.23
C LEU A 37 2.81 -10.56 10.40
N ILE A 38 2.16 -9.39 10.41
CA ILE A 38 0.71 -9.30 10.48
C ILE A 38 0.07 -9.98 9.26
N ALA A 39 0.58 -9.73 8.06
CA ALA A 39 0.07 -10.35 6.84
C ALA A 39 0.15 -11.88 6.88
N LYS A 40 1.25 -12.44 7.42
CA LYS A 40 1.41 -13.89 7.61
C LYS A 40 0.52 -14.43 8.74
N GLY A 41 0.36 -13.68 9.84
CA GLY A 41 -0.44 -14.08 10.99
C GLY A 41 -1.96 -14.14 10.73
N LEU A 42 -2.41 -13.64 9.58
CA LEU A 42 -3.81 -13.68 9.13
C LEU A 42 -4.15 -14.93 8.29
N ASP A 43 -3.21 -15.87 8.14
CA ASP A 43 -3.43 -17.15 7.45
C ASP A 43 -4.60 -17.90 8.09
N GLY A 44 -5.74 -17.96 7.38
CA GLY A 44 -7.00 -18.53 7.86
C GLY A 44 -8.21 -17.61 7.66
N ILE A 45 -7.98 -16.29 7.55
CA ILE A 45 -9.03 -15.32 7.21
C ILE A 45 -8.89 -14.94 5.75
N LYS A 46 -9.93 -15.14 4.94
CA LYS A 46 -9.91 -14.72 3.53
C LYS A 46 -10.09 -13.20 3.40
N THR A 47 -9.35 -12.59 2.49
CA THR A 47 -9.54 -11.18 2.09
C THR A 47 -10.93 -10.94 1.49
N ILE A 48 -11.32 -9.67 1.29
CA ILE A 48 -12.57 -9.30 0.62
C ILE A 48 -12.68 -9.97 -0.77
N SER A 49 -11.56 -10.04 -1.51
CA SER A 49 -11.48 -10.68 -2.83
C SER A 49 -11.37 -12.22 -2.76
N GLY A 50 -11.50 -12.82 -1.59
CA GLY A 50 -11.47 -14.28 -1.40
C GLY A 50 -10.07 -14.90 -1.37
N LYS A 51 -9.00 -14.10 -1.45
CA LYS A 51 -7.62 -14.60 -1.39
C LYS A 51 -7.28 -15.04 0.04
N ALA A 52 -6.66 -16.21 0.16
CA ALA A 52 -6.24 -16.77 1.44
C ALA A 52 -5.01 -16.03 2.02
N LYS A 53 -4.06 -15.66 1.15
CA LYS A 53 -2.86 -14.93 1.55
C LYS A 53 -3.09 -13.42 1.49
N TRP A 54 -2.72 -12.73 2.55
CA TRP A 54 -2.76 -11.27 2.63
C TRP A 54 -1.48 -10.69 2.07
N ALA A 55 -1.62 -9.69 1.18
CA ALA A 55 -0.47 -8.93 0.72
C ALA A 55 -0.12 -7.84 1.75
N GLU A 56 1.17 -7.58 1.93
CA GLU A 56 1.64 -6.52 2.85
C GLU A 56 1.10 -5.14 2.45
N SER A 57 0.95 -4.89 1.15
CA SER A 57 0.36 -3.66 0.63
C SER A 57 -1.09 -3.51 1.10
N THR A 58 -1.88 -4.58 1.06
CA THR A 58 -3.27 -4.57 1.54
C THR A 58 -3.35 -4.21 3.01
N VAL A 59 -2.51 -4.83 3.86
CA VAL A 59 -2.49 -4.52 5.30
C VAL A 59 -2.09 -3.07 5.55
N ARG A 60 -1.09 -2.56 4.82
CA ARG A 60 -0.68 -1.15 4.88
C ARG A 60 -1.82 -0.21 4.47
N ASP A 61 -2.51 -0.52 3.39
CA ASP A 61 -3.61 0.30 2.88
C ASP A 61 -4.78 0.32 3.85
N ILE A 62 -5.04 -0.78 4.56
CA ILE A 62 -6.04 -0.86 5.62
C ILE A 62 -5.72 0.08 6.77
N ILE A 63 -4.48 0.01 7.27
CA ILE A 63 -4.05 0.85 8.39
C ILE A 63 -4.18 2.34 8.04
N LYS A 64 -3.91 2.73 6.79
CA LYS A 64 -3.96 4.14 6.34
C LYS A 64 -5.37 4.67 6.03
N ASN A 65 -6.37 3.81 5.90
CA ASN A 65 -7.64 4.19 5.32
C ASN A 65 -8.57 4.79 6.37
N GLU A 66 -8.97 6.05 6.16
CA GLU A 66 -9.85 6.81 7.04
C GLU A 66 -11.23 6.18 7.22
N LYS A 67 -11.64 5.29 6.32
CA LYS A 67 -12.94 4.62 6.42
C LYS A 67 -13.07 3.77 7.69
N TYR A 68 -11.97 3.26 8.23
CA TYR A 68 -12.04 2.44 9.45
C TYR A 68 -12.40 3.24 10.71
N VAL A 69 -12.23 4.57 10.69
CA VAL A 69 -12.69 5.49 11.75
C VAL A 69 -14.06 6.10 11.45
N GLY A 70 -14.73 5.69 10.37
CA GLY A 70 -16.06 6.21 10.00
C GLY A 70 -16.01 7.45 9.09
N ASP A 71 -14.81 7.92 8.74
CA ASP A 71 -14.62 9.10 7.90
C ASP A 71 -14.60 8.74 6.41
N ALA A 72 -14.80 9.73 5.55
CA ALA A 72 -14.75 9.57 4.10
C ALA A 72 -13.99 10.72 3.43
N LEU A 73 -12.96 10.38 2.66
CA LEU A 73 -12.28 11.33 1.78
C LEU A 73 -12.73 11.12 0.32
N LEU A 74 -13.46 12.09 -0.21
CA LEU A 74 -14.02 12.10 -1.55
C LEU A 74 -13.02 12.67 -2.57
N GLN A 75 -13.21 12.33 -3.84
CA GLN A 75 -12.39 12.80 -4.97
C GLN A 75 -10.88 12.50 -4.86
N LYS A 76 -10.52 11.36 -4.24
CA LYS A 76 -9.14 10.81 -4.27
C LYS A 76 -8.61 10.55 -5.68
N THR A 77 -9.51 10.38 -6.65
CA THR A 77 -9.22 10.05 -8.04
C THR A 77 -10.06 10.94 -8.94
N ILE A 78 -9.43 11.51 -9.96
CA ILE A 78 -10.07 12.29 -11.02
C ILE A 78 -10.01 11.50 -12.34
N THR A 79 -10.97 11.74 -13.22
CA THR A 79 -10.93 11.21 -14.59
C THR A 79 -10.50 12.32 -15.52
N LYS A 80 -9.37 12.14 -16.20
CA LYS A 80 -8.86 13.05 -17.23
C LYS A 80 -8.53 12.22 -18.46
N ASP A 81 -8.98 12.67 -19.64
CA ASP A 81 -8.73 12.00 -20.92
C ASP A 81 -9.09 10.49 -20.90
N PHE A 82 -10.27 10.17 -20.36
CA PHE A 82 -10.79 8.80 -20.16
C PHE A 82 -9.92 7.90 -19.26
N LYS A 83 -8.90 8.45 -18.59
CA LYS A 83 -8.01 7.72 -17.69
C LYS A 83 -8.23 8.18 -16.24
N LYS A 84 -8.38 7.21 -15.33
CA LYS A 84 -8.45 7.46 -13.89
C LYS A 84 -7.05 7.77 -13.37
N LYS A 85 -6.88 8.92 -12.72
CA LYS A 85 -5.63 9.37 -12.12
C LYS A 85 -5.86 9.77 -10.67
N ARG A 86 -4.92 9.48 -9.79
CA ARG A 86 -4.96 9.96 -8.40
C ARG A 86 -4.88 11.50 -8.38
N ASN A 87 -5.75 12.11 -7.60
CA ASN A 87 -5.77 13.55 -7.37
C ASN A 87 -4.57 13.95 -6.50
N LYS A 88 -3.75 14.86 -7.00
CA LYS A 88 -2.58 15.47 -6.34
C LYS A 88 -2.82 16.94 -5.99
N GLY A 89 -4.07 17.39 -6.02
CA GLY A 89 -4.46 18.78 -5.83
C GLY A 89 -4.95 19.47 -7.11
N GLU A 90 -5.17 18.72 -8.20
CA GLU A 90 -5.76 19.29 -9.42
C GLU A 90 -7.22 19.74 -9.22
N VAL A 91 -7.94 19.09 -8.29
CA VAL A 91 -9.34 19.39 -7.92
C VAL A 91 -9.43 19.34 -6.39
N PRO A 92 -10.27 20.16 -5.72
CA PRO A 92 -10.47 20.06 -4.27
C PRO A 92 -10.89 18.65 -3.84
N MET A 93 -10.33 18.17 -2.73
CA MET A 93 -10.76 16.94 -2.07
C MET A 93 -11.61 17.30 -0.86
N TYR A 94 -12.68 16.54 -0.62
CA TYR A 94 -13.63 16.80 0.46
C TYR A 94 -13.51 15.72 1.53
N TYR A 95 -13.18 16.13 2.76
CA TYR A 95 -13.13 15.26 3.92
C TYR A 95 -14.41 15.39 4.73
N VAL A 96 -15.15 14.31 4.88
CA VAL A 96 -16.39 14.25 5.66
C VAL A 96 -16.18 13.30 6.83
N ARG A 97 -16.47 13.77 8.05
CA ARG A 97 -16.38 12.97 9.27
C ARG A 97 -17.65 12.17 9.50
N ASP A 98 -17.52 11.07 10.21
CA ASP A 98 -18.64 10.30 10.80
C ASP A 98 -19.74 9.94 9.77
N THR A 99 -19.33 9.56 8.56
CA THR A 99 -20.25 9.16 7.48
C THR A 99 -20.88 7.78 7.74
N HIS A 100 -20.19 6.92 8.49
CA HIS A 100 -20.64 5.56 8.80
C HIS A 100 -20.07 5.08 10.13
N PRO A 101 -20.64 4.02 10.74
CA PRO A 101 -20.14 3.50 12.01
C PRO A 101 -18.66 3.10 11.93
N ALA A 102 -17.87 3.64 12.84
CA ALA A 102 -16.45 3.34 12.96
C ALA A 102 -16.23 1.87 13.35
N ILE A 103 -15.20 1.25 12.76
CA ILE A 103 -14.74 -0.10 13.14
C ILE A 103 -13.64 0.00 14.21
N ILE A 104 -12.81 1.05 14.12
CA ILE A 104 -11.68 1.31 14.99
C ILE A 104 -11.87 2.67 15.65
N ASN A 105 -11.50 2.77 16.93
CA ASN A 105 -11.53 4.03 17.65
C ASN A 105 -10.57 5.05 17.02
N ARG A 106 -10.96 6.32 17.03
CA ARG A 106 -10.16 7.41 16.46
C ARG A 106 -8.76 7.50 17.07
N GLU A 107 -8.67 7.38 18.39
CA GLU A 107 -7.39 7.39 19.11
C GLU A 107 -6.44 6.27 18.66
N ASP A 108 -6.95 5.05 18.48
CA ASP A 108 -6.13 3.92 18.03
C ASP A 108 -5.69 4.09 16.57
N PHE A 109 -6.55 4.65 15.73
CA PHE A 109 -6.23 4.97 14.34
C PHE A 109 -5.13 6.03 14.24
N GLU A 110 -5.23 7.10 15.03
CA GLU A 110 -4.25 8.19 15.08
C GLU A 110 -2.89 7.70 15.59
N LYS A 111 -2.87 6.94 16.69
CA LYS A 111 -1.65 6.27 17.20
C LYS A 111 -1.02 5.36 16.14
N ALA A 112 -1.83 4.64 15.36
CA ALA A 112 -1.32 3.80 14.29
C ALA A 112 -0.69 4.64 13.15
N GLN A 113 -1.25 5.81 12.80
CA GLN A 113 -0.62 6.71 11.82
C GLN A 113 0.70 7.26 12.32
N GLU A 114 0.76 7.70 13.58
CA GLU A 114 1.97 8.24 14.21
C GLU A 114 3.09 7.19 14.20
N LEU A 115 2.80 5.98 14.66
CA LEU A 115 3.73 4.86 14.65
C LEU A 115 4.21 4.53 13.23
N MET A 116 3.35 4.65 12.22
CA MET A 116 3.74 4.44 10.83
C MET A 116 4.74 5.51 10.35
N VAL A 117 4.50 6.78 10.69
CA VAL A 117 5.42 7.88 10.38
C VAL A 117 6.74 7.70 11.10
N GLU A 118 6.72 7.35 12.38
CA GLU A 118 7.92 7.09 13.18
C GLU A 118 8.76 5.95 12.59
N ARG A 119 8.13 4.80 12.28
CA ARG A 119 8.81 3.67 11.62
C ARG A 119 9.37 4.01 10.25
N ALA A 120 8.77 4.95 9.53
CA ALA A 120 9.29 5.44 8.26
C ALA A 120 10.53 6.32 8.48
N LYS A 121 10.45 7.25 9.44
CA LYS A 121 11.56 8.14 9.84
C LYS A 121 12.77 7.36 10.35
N SER A 122 12.58 6.38 11.23
CA SER A 122 13.69 5.57 11.77
C SER A 122 14.42 4.78 10.67
N LYS A 123 13.72 4.44 9.59
CA LYS A 123 14.32 3.80 8.41
C LYS A 123 14.90 4.81 7.41
N GLY A 124 14.91 6.11 7.70
CA GLY A 124 15.35 7.16 6.78
C GLY A 124 14.45 7.32 5.55
N ASN A 125 13.20 6.85 5.63
CA ASN A 125 12.21 7.02 4.58
C ASN A 125 11.35 8.23 4.93
N VAL A 126 11.91 9.43 4.73
CA VAL A 126 11.19 10.69 4.93
C VAL A 126 10.42 11.03 3.66
N GLU A 127 9.17 11.47 3.80
CA GLU A 127 8.36 11.87 2.65
C GLU A 127 9.03 13.02 1.90
N GLY A 128 9.07 12.92 0.57
CA GLY A 128 9.77 13.87 -0.30
C GLY A 128 11.28 13.67 -0.40
N ASN A 129 11.95 13.16 0.65
CA ASN A 129 13.39 12.90 0.61
C ASN A 129 13.69 11.53 -0.03
N ARG A 130 14.30 11.56 -1.22
CA ARG A 130 14.77 10.36 -1.91
C ARG A 130 16.30 10.25 -2.00
N GLU A 131 17.03 11.15 -1.36
CA GLU A 131 18.50 11.22 -1.44
C GLU A 131 19.17 9.92 -1.00
N LYS A 132 18.63 9.28 0.04
CA LYS A 132 19.07 7.97 0.52
C LYS A 132 19.16 6.94 -0.62
N TYR A 133 18.22 6.98 -1.56
CA TYR A 133 18.17 6.04 -2.68
C TYR A 133 19.05 6.47 -3.85
N LEU A 134 19.33 7.77 -3.99
CA LEU A 134 20.22 8.29 -5.03
C LEU A 134 21.67 7.91 -4.78
N LYS A 135 22.09 7.73 -3.52
CA LYS A 135 23.48 7.38 -3.16
C LYS A 135 23.72 5.87 -3.04
N ARG A 136 22.79 5.01 -3.49
CA ARG A 136 22.87 3.55 -3.27
C ARG A 136 23.97 2.86 -4.10
N TYR A 137 24.26 3.37 -5.30
CA TYR A 137 25.30 2.84 -6.19
C TYR A 137 26.02 3.99 -6.89
N ALA A 138 27.30 3.79 -7.22
CA ALA A 138 28.23 4.82 -7.72
C ALA A 138 27.68 5.71 -8.85
N PHE A 139 26.93 5.16 -9.80
CA PHE A 139 26.42 5.91 -10.96
C PHE A 139 24.93 6.24 -10.89
N THR A 140 24.28 6.04 -9.74
CA THR A 140 22.83 6.29 -9.60
C THR A 140 22.57 7.79 -9.68
N GLY A 141 21.85 8.22 -10.73
CA GLY A 141 21.57 9.64 -10.96
C GLY A 141 22.74 10.44 -11.53
N THR A 142 23.87 9.79 -11.85
CA THR A 142 25.06 10.44 -12.41
C THR A 142 25.11 10.33 -13.93
N ILE A 143 24.77 9.16 -14.49
CA ILE A 143 24.84 8.92 -15.93
C ILE A 143 23.52 9.34 -16.59
N GLU A 144 23.62 10.21 -17.60
CA GLU A 144 22.50 10.68 -18.41
C GLU A 144 22.57 10.16 -19.84
N CYS A 145 21.41 9.89 -20.44
CA CYS A 145 21.32 9.43 -21.81
C CYS A 145 21.36 10.59 -22.80
N GLY A 146 22.39 10.61 -23.66
CA GLY A 146 22.50 11.62 -24.73
C GLY A 146 21.35 11.63 -25.73
N HIS A 147 20.58 10.55 -25.86
CA HIS A 147 19.44 10.49 -26.79
C HIS A 147 18.13 10.99 -26.19
N CYS A 148 17.82 10.66 -24.93
CA CYS A 148 16.52 10.96 -24.33
C CYS A 148 16.58 11.83 -23.06
N GLY A 149 17.78 12.25 -22.63
CA GLY A 149 18.01 13.10 -21.47
C GLY A 149 17.62 12.48 -20.11
N LYS A 150 17.28 11.18 -20.06
CA LYS A 150 16.93 10.51 -18.80
C LYS A 150 18.14 9.82 -18.20
N SER A 151 18.13 9.67 -16.88
CA SER A 151 19.17 8.94 -16.17
C SER A 151 19.15 7.43 -16.47
N TYR A 152 20.34 6.84 -16.44
CA TYR A 152 20.52 5.39 -16.48
C TYR A 152 20.14 4.76 -15.14
N LYS A 153 19.66 3.52 -15.19
CA LYS A 153 19.40 2.71 -14.00
C LYS A 153 20.28 1.47 -14.02
N ARG A 154 20.77 1.10 -12.84
CA ARG A 154 21.44 -0.19 -12.62
C ARG A 154 20.45 -1.32 -12.92
N HIS A 155 20.87 -2.26 -13.74
CA HIS A 155 20.14 -3.46 -14.10
C HIS A 155 21.04 -4.67 -13.86
N LEU A 156 20.42 -5.81 -13.52
CA LEU A 156 21.11 -7.09 -13.39
C LEU A 156 20.72 -7.91 -14.62
N ASP A 157 21.67 -8.10 -15.53
CA ASP A 157 21.50 -9.01 -16.66
C ASP A 157 21.76 -10.45 -16.20
N ASN A 158 21.00 -11.39 -16.75
CA ASN A 158 21.06 -12.83 -16.43
C ASN A 158 20.96 -13.12 -14.92
N CYS A 159 20.13 -12.36 -14.20
CA CYS A 159 19.99 -12.46 -12.75
C CYS A 159 19.67 -13.89 -12.30
N GLY A 160 20.42 -14.40 -11.33
CA GLY A 160 20.27 -15.77 -10.81
C GLY A 160 20.98 -16.86 -11.64
N THR A 161 21.83 -16.49 -12.60
CA THR A 161 22.66 -17.43 -13.38
C THR A 161 24.15 -17.18 -13.15
N VAL A 162 25.01 -18.10 -13.62
CA VAL A 162 26.47 -17.96 -13.53
C VAL A 162 27.00 -16.77 -14.34
N ALA A 163 26.26 -16.35 -15.37
CA ALA A 163 26.58 -15.20 -16.21
C ALA A 163 25.93 -13.89 -15.73
N GLU A 164 25.54 -13.81 -14.45
CA GLU A 164 24.99 -12.58 -13.86
C GLU A 164 25.99 -11.44 -13.98
N SER A 165 25.54 -10.31 -14.52
CA SER A 165 26.37 -9.11 -14.64
C SER A 165 25.59 -7.85 -14.34
N VAL A 166 26.30 -6.82 -13.89
CA VAL A 166 25.73 -5.52 -13.57
C VAL A 166 25.92 -4.61 -14.77
N CYS A 167 24.82 -4.17 -15.36
CA CYS A 167 24.84 -3.20 -16.46
C CYS A 167 24.08 -1.92 -16.06
N TRP A 168 24.32 -0.85 -16.81
CA TRP A 168 23.59 0.40 -16.68
C TRP A 168 22.82 0.63 -17.96
N VAL A 169 21.51 0.74 -17.85
CA VAL A 169 20.62 0.82 -19.00
C VAL A 169 19.76 2.08 -18.92
N CYS A 170 19.57 2.73 -20.06
CA CYS A 170 18.70 3.89 -20.16
C CYS A 170 17.29 3.55 -19.62
N SER A 171 16.78 4.40 -18.71
CA SER A 171 15.48 4.17 -18.05
C SER A 171 14.31 4.03 -19.03
N THR A 172 14.35 4.70 -20.19
CA THR A 172 13.33 4.55 -21.23
C THR A 172 13.30 3.14 -21.82
N TYR A 173 14.47 2.54 -22.04
CA TYR A 173 14.59 1.20 -22.60
C TYR A 173 14.07 0.12 -21.64
N ILE A 174 14.32 0.29 -20.34
CA ILE A 174 13.83 -0.63 -19.30
C ILE A 174 12.30 -0.63 -19.25
N ILE A 175 11.67 0.56 -19.31
CA ILE A 175 10.20 0.69 -19.21
C ILE A 175 9.50 0.13 -20.46
N GLY A 176 10.15 0.17 -21.63
CA GLY A 176 9.62 -0.36 -22.88
C GLY A 176 9.72 -1.89 -23.02
N ARG A 177 10.56 -2.56 -22.23
CA ARG A 177 10.69 -4.02 -22.22
C ARG A 177 9.50 -4.59 -21.44
N LYS A 178 8.39 -4.88 -22.13
CA LYS A 178 7.36 -5.79 -21.59
C LYS A 178 8.05 -7.14 -21.38
N ILE A 179 8.33 -7.45 -20.12
CA ILE A 179 8.65 -8.81 -19.66
C ILE A 179 7.37 -9.64 -19.80
#